data_AF-A0AAV6TQS3-F1
#
_entry.id   AF-A0AAV6TQS3-F1
#
_cell.length_a   1.000
_cell.length_b   1.000
_cell.length_c   1.000
_cell.angle_alpha   90.00
_cell.angle_beta   90.00
_cell.angle_gamma   90.00
#
_symmetry.space_group_name_H-M   'P 1'
#
loop_
_entity.id
_entity.type
_entity.pdbx_description
1 polymer ?
#
loop_
_entity_poly.entity_id
_entity_poly.type
_entity_poly.pdbx_seq_one_letter_code
_entity_poly.pdbx_strand_id
1 'polypeptide(L)'
;METVHISAVSELLEDANDKLRDYQNISKLRDTYASFTSDDGSALLTAAFQKVFGAFGEKEIPLSAACAKKVARRFLRKFPQTVADELLGDLDINSTFANRDKVIQVFGDAYFKCPMVYLGEYRNDYKLDLEGLPKPKFYILEKQVNPPYNPFASWMGSVGFNTAQINFPHPDGQITVNNQTCKYTDEQKEQLRVNRNLLRSYMKLEKLPIPEFTIEDQAYSVMHLDGKISEKKTNFHSRNCEILRPYYKYHRDTWTPFEPEFWYFNNWM
;
A
#
# COMPACT_ATOMS: atom_id res chain seq x y z
N MET A 1 21.94 -27.79 -41.96
CA MET A 1 21.94 -26.34 -41.62
C MET A 1 20.82 -26.13 -40.62
N GLU A 2 21.15 -26.06 -39.32
CA GLU A 2 20.31 -25.49 -38.24
C GLU A 2 21.04 -25.74 -36.91
N THR A 3 22.17 -25.07 -36.73
CA THR A 3 22.98 -25.14 -35.49
C THR A 3 23.23 -23.76 -34.89
N VAL A 4 22.64 -22.71 -35.48
CA VAL A 4 22.91 -21.30 -35.16
C VAL A 4 21.95 -20.71 -34.11
N HIS A 5 20.84 -21.40 -33.78
CA HIS A 5 19.83 -20.86 -32.85
C HIS A 5 20.02 -21.24 -31.38
N ILE A 6 20.87 -22.23 -31.05
CA ILE A 6 21.06 -22.65 -29.65
C ILE A 6 22.09 -21.76 -28.94
N SER A 7 23.15 -21.29 -29.62
CA SER A 7 24.17 -20.47 -28.93
C SER A 7 23.65 -19.08 -28.57
N ALA A 8 22.87 -18.44 -29.45
CA ALA A 8 22.29 -17.11 -29.16
C ALA A 8 21.26 -17.14 -28.01
N VAL A 9 20.50 -18.24 -27.88
CA VAL A 9 19.57 -18.44 -26.76
C VAL A 9 20.33 -18.78 -25.47
N SER A 10 21.42 -19.55 -25.56
CA SER A 10 22.30 -19.84 -24.42
C SER A 10 23.00 -18.58 -23.91
N GLU A 11 23.51 -17.72 -24.79
CA GLU A 11 24.15 -16.45 -24.44
C GLU A 11 23.14 -15.47 -23.81
N LEU A 12 21.90 -15.41 -24.31
CA LEU A 12 20.84 -14.60 -23.71
C LEU A 12 20.40 -15.12 -22.33
N LEU A 13 20.40 -16.45 -22.14
CA LEU A 13 20.08 -17.08 -20.85
C LEU A 13 21.21 -16.94 -19.85
N GLU A 14 22.47 -16.98 -20.29
CA GLU A 14 23.65 -16.72 -19.47
C GLU A 14 23.72 -15.25 -19.06
N ASP A 15 23.49 -14.29 -19.97
CA ASP A 15 23.41 -12.85 -19.64
C ASP A 15 22.24 -12.55 -18.69
N ALA A 16 21.09 -13.22 -18.85
CA ALA A 16 19.98 -13.12 -17.92
C ALA A 16 20.30 -13.74 -16.55
N ASN A 17 21.00 -14.86 -16.51
CA ASN A 17 21.42 -15.53 -15.26
C ASN A 17 22.52 -14.76 -14.53
N ASP A 18 23.46 -14.14 -15.25
CA ASP A 18 24.50 -13.31 -14.66
C ASP A 18 23.91 -12.01 -14.13
N LYS A 19 22.97 -11.39 -14.85
CA LYS A 19 22.15 -10.29 -14.31
C LYS A 19 21.35 -10.73 -13.08
N LEU A 20 20.76 -11.93 -13.10
CA LEU A 20 20.05 -12.51 -11.93
C LEU A 20 20.98 -12.82 -10.76
N ARG A 21 22.23 -13.22 -11.00
CA ARG A 21 23.26 -13.39 -9.96
C ARG A 21 23.71 -12.04 -9.39
N ASP A 22 23.80 -11.00 -10.20
CA ASP A 22 23.95 -9.63 -9.71
C ASP A 22 22.73 -9.18 -8.89
N TYR A 23 21.52 -9.62 -9.25
CA TYR A 23 20.32 -9.43 -8.42
C TYR A 23 20.37 -10.25 -7.12
N GLN A 24 20.98 -11.44 -7.08
CA GLN A 24 21.15 -12.25 -5.85
C GLN A 24 22.00 -11.56 -4.77
N ASN A 25 22.73 -10.49 -5.09
CA ASN A 25 23.13 -9.47 -4.12
C ASN A 25 21.93 -8.59 -3.69
N ILE A 26 20.81 -9.22 -3.32
CA ILE A 26 19.54 -8.59 -2.88
C ILE A 26 19.75 -7.65 -1.68
N SER A 27 20.87 -7.78 -0.96
CA SER A 27 21.31 -6.80 0.04
C SER A 27 21.58 -5.39 -0.53
N LYS A 28 21.64 -5.24 -1.87
CA LYS A 28 21.76 -3.96 -2.59
C LYS A 28 20.44 -3.45 -3.19
N LEU A 29 19.32 -4.13 -3.00
CA LEU A 29 17.99 -3.60 -3.29
C LEU A 29 17.65 -2.54 -2.23
N ARG A 30 18.12 -1.34 -2.52
CA ARG A 30 18.55 -0.34 -1.55
C ARG A 30 17.47 0.68 -1.22
N ASP A 31 16.56 0.97 -2.14
CA ASP A 31 15.50 1.97 -1.96
C ASP A 31 14.21 1.27 -1.50
N THR A 32 13.69 1.57 -0.31
CA THR A 32 12.35 1.09 0.05
C THR A 32 11.32 2.07 -0.44
N TYR A 33 10.53 1.58 -1.38
CA TYR A 33 9.31 2.21 -1.82
C TYR A 33 8.15 1.61 -1.03
N ALA A 34 7.33 2.47 -0.41
CA ALA A 34 6.01 2.06 0.03
C ALA A 34 4.97 2.92 -0.71
N SER A 35 3.91 2.24 -1.15
CA SER A 35 2.74 2.85 -1.77
C SER A 35 1.53 2.60 -0.91
N PHE A 36 0.72 3.63 -0.71
CA PHE A 36 -0.54 3.54 0.03
C PHE A 36 -1.69 3.91 -0.88
N THR A 37 -2.88 3.47 -0.52
CA THR A 37 -4.12 3.94 -1.14
C THR A 37 -4.89 4.79 -0.13
N SER A 38 -5.78 5.66 -0.64
CA SER A 38 -6.73 6.35 0.23
C SER A 38 -7.62 5.37 1.01
N ASP A 39 -7.86 4.19 0.43
CA ASP A 39 -8.95 3.28 0.80
C ASP A 39 -8.46 1.96 1.42
N ASP A 40 -7.20 1.85 1.83
CA ASP A 40 -6.63 0.61 2.41
C ASP A 40 -7.45 0.07 3.60
N GLY A 41 -8.18 0.93 4.31
CA GLY A 41 -9.07 0.53 5.40
C GLY A 41 -10.42 -0.07 4.98
N SER A 42 -10.80 -0.01 3.70
CA SER A 42 -12.11 -0.47 3.24
C SER A 42 -12.23 -2.00 3.32
N ALA A 43 -11.19 -2.72 2.92
CA ALA A 43 -11.12 -4.17 3.08
C ALA A 43 -11.05 -4.61 4.54
N LEU A 44 -10.35 -3.86 5.39
CA LEU A 44 -10.36 -4.11 6.85
C LEU A 44 -11.77 -3.94 7.42
N LEU A 45 -12.50 -2.91 6.96
CA LEU A 45 -13.86 -2.64 7.38
C LEU A 45 -14.81 -3.78 6.97
N THR A 46 -14.77 -4.23 5.72
CA THR A 46 -15.64 -5.33 5.25
C THR A 46 -15.27 -6.65 5.93
N ALA A 47 -13.98 -6.95 6.12
CA ALA A 47 -13.54 -8.16 6.82
C ALA A 47 -14.01 -8.17 8.29
N ALA A 48 -13.85 -7.07 9.02
CA ALA A 48 -14.24 -6.99 10.44
C ALA A 48 -15.77 -6.95 10.64
N PHE A 49 -16.52 -6.51 9.62
CA PHE A 49 -17.96 -6.28 9.70
C PHE A 49 -18.71 -6.90 8.52
N GLN A 50 -18.31 -8.11 8.10
CA GLN A 50 -18.84 -8.80 6.91
C GLN A 50 -20.36 -8.94 6.92
N LYS A 51 -20.98 -9.15 8.08
CA LYS A 51 -22.45 -9.24 8.17
C LYS A 51 -23.15 -7.93 7.76
N VAL A 52 -22.50 -6.79 8.01
CA VAL A 52 -23.01 -5.45 7.73
C VAL A 52 -22.72 -5.04 6.29
N PHE A 53 -21.46 -5.13 5.85
CA PHE A 53 -21.03 -4.61 4.55
C PHE A 53 -20.95 -5.67 3.44
N GLY A 54 -21.06 -6.95 3.78
CA GLY A 54 -20.76 -8.03 2.83
C GLY A 54 -19.26 -8.34 2.78
N ALA A 55 -18.90 -9.46 2.13
CA ALA A 55 -17.51 -9.90 2.02
C ALA A 55 -16.69 -8.99 1.11
N PHE A 56 -17.31 -8.53 0.03
CA PHE A 56 -16.71 -7.70 -1.00
C PHE A 56 -17.31 -6.29 -1.00
N GLY A 57 -17.93 -5.87 0.10
CA GLY A 57 -18.58 -4.58 0.21
C GLY A 57 -19.89 -4.48 -0.58
N GLU A 58 -20.47 -5.59 -1.02
CA GLU A 58 -21.68 -5.59 -1.84
C GLU A 58 -22.89 -4.92 -1.14
N LYS A 59 -22.84 -4.75 0.18
CA LYS A 59 -23.78 -3.95 0.95
C LYS A 59 -23.17 -2.58 1.19
N GLU A 60 -23.50 -1.62 0.32
CA GLU A 60 -23.07 -0.23 0.41
C GLU A 60 -23.81 0.51 1.55
N ILE A 61 -23.55 0.11 2.80
CA ILE A 61 -24.23 0.65 3.97
C ILE A 61 -23.59 1.98 4.38
N PRO A 62 -24.33 3.10 4.37
CA PRO A 62 -23.82 4.37 4.88
C PRO A 62 -23.78 4.37 6.42
N LEU A 63 -22.89 5.17 7.02
CA LEU A 63 -22.71 5.20 8.47
C LEU A 63 -23.18 6.53 9.08
N SER A 64 -24.20 6.49 9.94
CA SER A 64 -24.48 7.65 10.82
C SER A 64 -23.29 7.92 11.76
N ALA A 65 -23.15 9.15 12.27
CA ALA A 65 -22.07 9.52 13.17
C ALA A 65 -21.96 8.59 14.40
N ALA A 66 -23.10 8.23 14.99
CA ALA A 66 -23.15 7.29 16.12
C ALA A 66 -22.68 5.88 15.72
N CYS A 67 -23.07 5.41 14.53
CA CYS A 67 -22.65 4.11 14.02
C CYS A 67 -21.14 4.09 13.71
N ALA A 68 -20.63 5.13 13.06
CA ALA A 68 -19.21 5.30 12.75
C ALA A 68 -18.33 5.26 14.01
N LYS A 69 -18.70 5.98 15.08
CA LYS A 69 -18.02 5.90 16.39
C LYS A 69 -18.02 4.49 16.96
N LYS A 70 -19.17 3.81 16.92
CA LYS A 70 -19.30 2.42 17.43
C LYS A 70 -18.43 1.45 16.64
N VAL A 71 -18.40 1.59 15.31
CA VAL A 71 -17.56 0.78 14.41
C VAL A 71 -16.08 1.00 14.70
N ALA A 72 -15.63 2.27 14.76
CA ALA A 72 -14.23 2.61 15.03
C ALA A 72 -13.76 2.13 16.40
N ARG A 73 -14.54 2.38 17.47
CA ARG A 73 -14.19 1.91 18.83
C ARG A 73 -14.14 0.38 18.91
N ARG A 74 -15.03 -0.33 18.22
CA ARG A 74 -15.01 -1.80 18.19
C ARG A 74 -13.78 -2.34 17.47
N PHE A 75 -13.41 -1.72 16.36
CA PHE A 75 -12.24 -2.14 15.59
C PHE A 75 -10.93 -1.83 16.35
N LEU A 76 -10.81 -0.61 16.87
CA LEU A 76 -9.69 -0.16 17.69
C LEU A 76 -9.82 -0.58 19.16
N ARG A 77 -10.49 -1.70 19.47
CA ARG A 77 -10.72 -2.16 20.86
C ARG A 77 -9.45 -2.45 21.66
N LYS A 78 -8.30 -2.62 20.98
CA LYS A 78 -6.99 -2.78 21.61
C LYS A 78 -6.40 -1.46 22.09
N PHE A 79 -6.94 -0.32 21.64
CA PHE A 79 -6.56 1.02 22.03
C PHE A 79 -7.57 1.58 23.04
N PRO A 80 -7.20 2.57 23.87
CA PRO A 80 -8.15 3.33 24.66
C PRO A 80 -9.26 3.92 23.79
N GLN A 81 -10.50 3.98 24.30
CA GLN A 81 -11.64 4.47 23.52
C GLN A 81 -11.44 5.90 23.01
N THR A 82 -10.68 6.72 23.74
CA THR A 82 -10.34 8.10 23.36
C THR A 82 -9.58 8.16 22.04
N VAL A 83 -8.74 7.17 21.73
CA VAL A 83 -7.98 7.12 20.46
C VAL A 83 -8.90 7.07 19.26
N ALA A 84 -9.93 6.22 19.31
CA ALA A 84 -10.91 6.13 18.23
C ALA A 84 -11.68 7.45 18.05
N ASP A 85 -12.01 8.12 19.16
CA ASP A 85 -12.71 9.40 19.13
C ASP A 85 -11.83 10.52 18.57
N GLU A 86 -10.56 10.58 18.98
CA GLU A 86 -9.57 11.56 18.51
C GLU A 86 -9.26 11.41 17.01
N LEU A 87 -9.14 10.17 16.52
CA LEU A 87 -8.89 9.87 15.11
C LEU A 87 -10.09 10.19 14.20
N LEU A 88 -11.31 9.91 14.69
CA LEU A 88 -12.52 10.28 13.98
C LEU A 88 -12.74 11.79 13.97
N GLY A 89 -12.44 12.47 15.09
CA GLY A 89 -12.75 13.87 15.29
C GLY A 89 -14.26 14.13 15.28
N ASP A 90 -14.65 15.32 14.82
CA ASP A 90 -16.05 15.68 14.67
C ASP A 90 -16.64 15.05 13.40
N LEU A 91 -17.63 14.19 13.63
CA LEU A 91 -18.39 13.55 12.55
C LEU A 91 -19.63 14.37 12.25
N ASP A 92 -19.92 14.57 10.96
CA ASP A 92 -21.12 15.25 10.52
C ASP A 92 -22.33 14.31 10.67
N ILE A 93 -23.31 14.74 11.45
CA ILE A 93 -24.55 13.99 11.70
C ILE A 93 -25.37 13.74 10.42
N ASN A 94 -25.19 14.59 9.40
CA ASN A 94 -25.95 14.54 8.15
C ASN A 94 -25.20 13.81 7.02
N SER A 95 -23.87 13.66 7.12
CA SER A 95 -23.05 13.11 6.03
C SER A 95 -22.65 11.65 6.27
N THR A 96 -23.59 10.74 5.98
CA THR A 96 -23.43 9.32 6.31
C THR A 96 -22.38 8.58 5.47
N PHE A 97 -22.14 9.01 4.23
CA PHE A 97 -21.05 8.49 3.39
C PHE A 97 -19.68 9.02 3.83
N ALA A 98 -19.56 10.33 4.07
CA ALA A 98 -18.31 10.92 4.56
C ALA A 98 -17.86 10.31 5.90
N ASN A 99 -18.81 9.99 6.78
CA ASN A 99 -18.52 9.27 8.03
C ASN A 99 -17.97 7.85 7.79
N ARG A 100 -18.49 7.13 6.79
CA ARG A 100 -17.93 5.83 6.37
C ARG A 100 -16.50 6.00 5.87
N ASP A 101 -16.27 6.98 5.01
CA ASP A 101 -14.94 7.24 4.43
C ASP A 101 -13.94 7.65 5.52
N LYS A 102 -14.40 8.38 6.55
CA LYS A 102 -13.59 8.68 7.74
C LYS A 102 -13.22 7.42 8.53
N VAL A 103 -14.15 6.49 8.71
CA VAL A 103 -13.86 5.19 9.34
C VAL A 103 -12.84 4.39 8.52
N ILE A 104 -12.99 4.35 7.20
CA ILE A 104 -12.04 3.73 6.28
C ILE A 104 -10.64 4.35 6.46
N GLN A 105 -10.55 5.68 6.49
CA GLN A 105 -9.29 6.38 6.72
C GLN A 105 -8.66 5.97 8.05
N VAL A 106 -9.42 5.97 9.14
CA VAL A 106 -8.93 5.59 10.48
C VAL A 106 -8.39 4.15 10.49
N PHE A 107 -9.06 3.22 9.81
CA PHE A 107 -8.61 1.83 9.72
C PHE A 107 -7.31 1.73 8.92
N GLY A 108 -7.25 2.41 7.77
CA GLY A 108 -6.06 2.45 6.92
C GLY A 108 -4.86 3.11 7.61
N ASP A 109 -5.10 4.16 8.39
CA ASP A 109 -4.07 4.87 9.13
C ASP A 109 -3.47 4.00 10.24
N ALA A 110 -4.32 3.34 11.02
CA ALA A 110 -3.88 2.44 12.09
C ALA A 110 -3.11 1.23 11.54
N TYR A 111 -3.58 0.57 10.48
CA TYR A 111 -3.02 -0.74 10.11
C TYR A 111 -2.00 -0.70 8.96
N PHE A 112 -1.95 0.38 8.17
CA PHE A 112 -1.06 0.46 7.02
C PHE A 112 -0.17 1.71 7.04
N LYS A 113 -0.77 2.91 7.04
CA LYS A 113 -0.01 4.15 6.81
C LYS A 113 0.91 4.50 7.97
N CYS A 114 0.39 4.59 9.19
CA CYS A 114 1.22 4.97 10.34
C CYS A 114 2.29 3.93 10.70
N PRO A 115 2.01 2.61 10.68
CA PRO A 115 3.07 1.61 10.82
C PRO A 115 4.23 1.79 9.84
N MET A 116 3.94 2.17 8.60
CA MET A 116 4.98 2.41 7.60
C MET A 116 5.71 3.75 7.78
N VAL A 117 5.03 4.80 8.26
CA VAL A 117 5.70 6.03 8.71
C VAL A 117 6.70 5.71 9.81
N TYR A 118 6.29 4.97 10.84
CA TYR A 118 7.19 4.61 11.93
C TYR A 118 8.32 3.69 11.47
N LEU A 119 8.08 2.78 10.52
CA LEU A 119 9.14 1.98 9.91
C LEU A 119 10.14 2.86 9.15
N GLY A 120 9.67 3.87 8.44
CA GLY A 120 10.51 4.87 7.77
C GLY A 120 11.37 5.67 8.75
N GLU A 121 10.78 6.09 9.87
CA GLU A 121 11.49 6.79 10.95
C GLU A 121 12.51 5.89 11.63
N TYR A 122 12.13 4.64 11.95
CA TYR A 122 13.02 3.65 12.52
C TYR A 122 14.25 3.41 11.66
N ARG A 123 14.07 3.31 10.33
CA ARG A 123 15.19 3.18 9.39
C ARG A 123 16.07 4.43 9.27
N ASN A 124 15.57 5.59 9.65
CA ASN A 124 16.36 6.83 9.71
C ASN A 124 17.05 7.03 11.08
N ASP A 125 16.41 6.66 12.19
CA ASP A 125 16.90 6.90 13.56
C ASP A 125 17.87 5.81 14.03
N TYR A 126 17.61 4.55 13.66
CA TYR A 126 18.41 3.46 14.21
C TYR A 126 19.75 3.37 13.53
N LYS A 127 20.77 3.32 14.39
CA LYS A 127 22.04 2.60 14.21
C LYS A 127 21.82 1.09 13.98
N LEU A 128 20.79 0.69 13.23
CA LEU A 128 20.93 -0.51 12.44
C LEU A 128 22.17 -0.22 11.60
N ASP A 129 23.19 -1.02 11.82
CA ASP A 129 24.53 -0.94 11.22
C ASP A 129 24.44 -1.20 9.69
N LEU A 130 23.66 -0.35 9.04
CA LEU A 130 23.28 -0.33 7.64
C LEU A 130 23.93 0.90 7.01
N GLU A 131 25.13 1.26 7.49
CA GLU A 131 25.97 2.27 6.87
C GLU A 131 26.05 1.99 5.36
N GLY A 132 25.55 2.92 4.56
CA GLY A 132 25.50 2.80 3.09
C GLY A 132 24.19 2.27 2.49
N LEU A 133 23.15 2.00 3.27
CA LEU A 133 21.80 1.86 2.73
C LEU A 133 21.16 3.24 2.52
N PRO A 134 20.53 3.48 1.36
CA PRO A 134 19.84 4.74 1.11
C PRO A 134 18.54 4.83 1.91
N LYS A 135 18.15 6.08 2.10
CA LYS A 135 16.96 6.44 2.86
C LYS A 135 15.70 5.89 2.17
N PRO A 136 14.65 5.55 2.95
CA PRO A 136 13.34 5.20 2.39
C PRO A 136 12.83 6.32 1.47
N LYS A 137 12.05 5.96 0.45
CA LYS A 137 11.38 6.91 -0.44
C LYS A 137 9.89 6.57 -0.46
N PHE A 138 9.05 7.49 -0.02
CA PHE A 138 7.61 7.26 0.02
C PHE A 138 6.90 7.94 -1.13
N TYR A 139 5.90 7.24 -1.66
CA TYR A 139 4.94 7.85 -2.57
C TYR A 139 3.54 7.32 -2.31
N ILE A 140 2.56 8.05 -2.82
CA ILE A 140 1.15 7.66 -2.82
C ILE A 140 0.73 7.60 -4.27
N LEU A 141 0.03 6.54 -4.66
CA LEU A 141 -0.65 6.53 -5.94
C LEU A 141 -1.94 7.34 -5.77
N GLU A 142 -2.08 8.43 -6.54
CA GLU A 142 -3.24 9.32 -6.45
C GLU A 142 -4.55 8.56 -6.61
N LYS A 143 -4.55 7.67 -7.60
CA LYS A 143 -5.67 6.81 -7.95
C LYS A 143 -5.09 5.46 -8.33
N GLN A 144 -5.69 4.38 -7.83
CA GLN A 144 -5.48 3.07 -8.43
C GLN A 144 -6.68 2.73 -9.31
N VAL A 145 -6.36 2.12 -10.43
CA VAL A 145 -7.32 1.58 -11.37
C VAL A 145 -7.59 0.15 -10.95
N ASN A 146 -8.87 -0.12 -10.73
CA ASN A 146 -9.31 -1.47 -10.40
C ASN A 146 -8.99 -2.43 -11.55
N PRO A 147 -8.56 -3.67 -11.27
CA PRO A 147 -8.31 -4.66 -12.31
C PRO A 147 -9.60 -4.99 -13.09
N PRO A 148 -9.48 -5.57 -14.30
CA PRO A 148 -10.64 -5.93 -15.12
C PRO A 148 -11.65 -6.81 -14.38
N TYR A 149 -11.16 -7.66 -13.48
CA TYR A 149 -11.97 -8.44 -12.57
C TYR A 149 -11.69 -7.98 -11.13
N ASN A 150 -12.40 -6.93 -10.70
CA ASN A 150 -12.40 -6.49 -9.31
C ASN A 150 -13.63 -7.05 -8.60
N PRO A 151 -13.48 -7.96 -7.62
CA PRO A 151 -14.62 -8.48 -6.88
C PRO A 151 -15.19 -7.44 -5.89
N PHE A 152 -14.42 -6.41 -5.53
CA PHE A 152 -14.81 -5.42 -4.53
C PHE A 152 -15.79 -4.37 -5.08
N ALA A 153 -16.72 -3.93 -4.24
CA ALA A 153 -17.65 -2.87 -4.56
C ALA A 153 -16.96 -1.54 -4.84
N SER A 154 -17.55 -0.70 -5.68
CA SER A 154 -16.99 0.58 -6.12
C SER A 154 -16.64 1.53 -4.97
N TRP A 155 -17.45 1.56 -3.92
CA TRP A 155 -17.22 2.43 -2.75
C TRP A 155 -15.99 2.04 -1.93
N MET A 156 -15.51 0.80 -2.06
CA MET A 156 -14.28 0.37 -1.40
C MET A 156 -13.02 0.96 -2.04
N GLY A 157 -13.18 1.63 -3.20
CA GLY A 157 -12.12 2.33 -3.90
C GLY A 157 -10.97 1.40 -4.27
N SER A 158 -9.76 1.82 -3.93
CA SER A 158 -8.52 1.12 -4.23
C SER A 158 -8.11 0.21 -3.06
N VAL A 159 -8.69 -0.98 -2.98
CA VAL A 159 -8.28 -1.97 -1.97
C VAL A 159 -6.83 -2.38 -2.22
N GLY A 160 -5.95 -2.36 -1.20
CA GLY A 160 -4.52 -2.61 -1.37
C GLY A 160 -4.15 -3.88 -2.19
N PHE A 161 -4.95 -4.94 -2.12
CA PHE A 161 -4.77 -6.18 -2.90
C PHE A 161 -5.09 -6.05 -4.40
N ASN A 162 -5.87 -5.05 -4.82
CA ASN A 162 -6.16 -4.80 -6.24
C ASN A 162 -4.90 -4.44 -7.03
N THR A 163 -3.90 -3.89 -6.35
CA THR A 163 -2.61 -3.58 -6.98
C THR A 163 -1.88 -4.81 -7.50
N ALA A 164 -2.05 -5.99 -6.90
CA ALA A 164 -1.26 -7.16 -7.27
C ALA A 164 -1.52 -7.58 -8.73
N GLN A 165 -2.78 -7.58 -9.17
CA GLN A 165 -3.15 -7.95 -10.53
C GLN A 165 -2.67 -6.94 -11.59
N ILE A 166 -2.48 -5.68 -11.19
CA ILE A 166 -1.91 -4.64 -12.05
C ILE A 166 -0.37 -4.67 -11.96
N ASN A 167 0.23 -4.91 -10.80
CA ASN A 167 1.68 -4.97 -10.66
C ASN A 167 2.29 -6.18 -11.38
N PHE A 168 1.50 -7.26 -11.51
CA PHE A 168 1.88 -8.50 -12.17
C PHE A 168 0.86 -8.85 -13.26
N PRO A 169 0.84 -8.09 -14.38
CA PRO A 169 -0.15 -8.30 -15.42
C PRO A 169 0.07 -9.63 -16.14
N HIS A 170 -1.01 -10.18 -16.71
CA HIS A 170 -0.89 -11.30 -17.63
C HIS A 170 -0.10 -10.86 -18.88
N PRO A 171 0.82 -11.69 -19.43
CA PRO A 171 1.65 -11.32 -20.60
C PRO A 171 0.84 -10.84 -21.81
N ASP A 172 -0.33 -11.44 -22.02
CA ASP A 172 -1.21 -11.14 -23.15
C ASP A 172 -2.08 -9.87 -22.96
N GLY A 173 -1.91 -9.16 -21.85
CA GLY A 173 -2.68 -7.93 -21.57
C GLY A 173 -4.18 -8.16 -21.35
N GLN A 174 -4.56 -9.38 -21.01
CA GLN A 174 -5.92 -9.82 -20.76
C GLN A 174 -5.97 -10.83 -19.63
N ILE A 175 -7.07 -10.86 -18.89
CA ILE A 175 -7.31 -11.85 -17.83
C ILE A 175 -8.56 -12.64 -18.21
N THR A 176 -8.49 -13.97 -18.09
CA THR A 176 -9.66 -14.84 -18.25
C THR A 176 -10.11 -15.33 -16.88
N VAL A 177 -11.33 -14.97 -16.48
CA VAL A 177 -11.97 -15.46 -15.26
C VAL A 177 -13.32 -16.05 -15.64
N ASN A 178 -13.64 -17.26 -15.19
CA ASN A 178 -14.92 -17.94 -15.46
C ASN A 178 -15.32 -17.94 -16.96
N ASN A 179 -14.38 -18.28 -17.85
CA ASN A 179 -14.55 -18.27 -19.31
C ASN A 179 -14.88 -16.89 -19.92
N GLN A 180 -14.73 -15.80 -19.16
CA GLN A 180 -14.83 -14.43 -19.66
C GLN A 180 -13.44 -13.82 -19.76
N THR A 181 -13.03 -13.44 -20.97
CA THR A 181 -11.78 -12.73 -21.21
C THR A 181 -12.02 -11.22 -21.14
N CYS A 182 -11.35 -10.56 -20.20
CA CYS A 182 -11.38 -9.12 -20.04
C CYS A 182 -10.03 -8.53 -20.46
N LYS A 183 -10.04 -7.60 -21.42
CA LYS A 183 -8.84 -6.86 -21.84
C LYS A 183 -8.58 -5.70 -20.89
N TYR A 184 -7.31 -5.33 -20.73
CA TYR A 184 -6.98 -4.13 -19.99
C TYR A 184 -7.50 -2.87 -20.70
N THR A 185 -8.11 -1.97 -19.93
CA THR A 185 -8.47 -0.61 -20.36
C THR A 185 -7.22 0.24 -20.54
N ASP A 186 -7.34 1.39 -21.20
CA ASP A 186 -6.20 2.28 -21.39
C ASP A 186 -5.71 2.88 -20.06
N GLU A 187 -6.62 3.17 -19.12
CA GLU A 187 -6.22 3.57 -17.75
C GLU A 187 -5.41 2.48 -17.05
N GLN A 188 -5.80 1.21 -17.18
CA GLN A 188 -5.06 0.09 -16.58
C GLN A 188 -3.68 -0.06 -17.22
N LYS A 189 -3.58 -0.01 -18.56
CA LYS A 189 -2.29 -0.06 -19.27
C LYS A 189 -1.38 1.09 -18.85
N GLU A 190 -1.95 2.26 -18.60
CA GLU A 190 -1.18 3.40 -18.16
C GLU A 190 -0.66 3.21 -16.73
N GLN A 191 -1.48 2.68 -15.80
CA GLN A 191 -0.97 2.29 -14.48
C GLN A 191 0.12 1.20 -14.57
N LEU A 192 0.01 0.23 -15.49
CA LEU A 192 1.08 -0.74 -15.76
C LEU A 192 2.38 -0.04 -16.17
N ARG A 193 2.29 0.97 -17.03
CA ARG A 193 3.44 1.77 -17.47
C ARG A 193 4.07 2.50 -16.29
N VAL A 194 3.27 3.15 -15.44
CA VAL A 194 3.74 3.85 -14.24
C VAL A 194 4.42 2.89 -13.26
N ASN A 195 3.81 1.75 -12.96
CA ASN A 195 4.39 0.71 -12.10
C ASN A 195 5.70 0.14 -12.66
N ARG A 196 5.79 -0.02 -13.99
CA ARG A 196 7.02 -0.43 -14.65
C ARG A 196 8.13 0.61 -14.48
N ASN A 197 7.83 1.90 -14.61
CA ASN A 197 8.81 2.97 -14.40
C ASN A 197 9.28 3.03 -12.94
N LEU A 198 8.38 2.79 -11.98
CA LEU A 198 8.72 2.62 -10.57
C LEU A 198 9.70 1.45 -10.36
N LEU A 199 9.41 0.29 -10.94
CA LEU A 199 10.29 -0.87 -10.85
C LEU A 199 11.65 -0.59 -11.48
N ARG A 200 11.68 0.05 -12.66
CA ARG A 200 12.91 0.52 -13.30
C ARG A 200 13.68 1.48 -12.38
N SER A 201 12.98 2.34 -11.64
CA SER A 201 13.62 3.24 -10.69
C SER A 201 14.23 2.53 -9.50
N TYR A 202 13.52 1.56 -8.94
CA TYR A 202 14.04 0.67 -7.92
C TYR A 202 15.28 -0.11 -8.38
N MET A 203 15.28 -0.54 -9.64
CA MET A 203 16.42 -1.18 -10.30
C MET A 203 17.53 -0.19 -10.73
N LYS A 204 17.40 1.11 -10.42
CA LYS A 204 18.32 2.19 -10.82
C LYS A 204 18.51 2.35 -12.33
N LEU A 205 17.54 1.86 -13.11
CA LEU A 205 17.47 2.04 -14.56
C LEU A 205 16.83 3.38 -14.93
N GLU A 206 16.17 4.05 -13.97
CA GLU A 206 15.51 5.34 -14.15
C GLU A 206 15.56 6.16 -12.85
N LYS A 207 15.83 7.46 -12.92
CA LYS A 207 15.81 8.32 -11.73
C LYS A 207 14.47 9.04 -11.63
N LEU A 208 13.58 8.56 -10.77
CA LEU A 208 12.35 9.28 -10.43
C LEU A 208 12.63 10.36 -9.37
N PRO A 209 12.03 11.56 -9.49
CA PRO A 209 12.19 12.67 -8.53
C PRO A 209 11.39 12.44 -7.24
N ILE A 210 11.46 11.24 -6.65
CA ILE A 210 10.82 10.92 -5.38
C ILE A 210 11.77 11.32 -4.25
N PRO A 211 11.35 12.20 -3.32
CA PRO A 211 12.21 12.69 -2.25
C PRO A 211 12.57 11.57 -1.29
N GLU A 212 13.73 11.70 -0.66
CA GLU A 212 14.11 10.85 0.46
C GLU A 212 13.27 11.22 1.68
N PHE A 213 12.78 10.20 2.39
CA PHE A 213 12.11 10.37 3.66
C PHE A 213 13.13 10.51 4.78
N THR A 214 12.98 11.56 5.59
CA THR A 214 13.68 11.73 6.87
C THR A 214 12.66 11.94 7.99
N ILE A 215 13.11 11.84 9.23
CA ILE A 215 12.25 12.04 10.42
C ILE A 215 11.73 13.48 10.47
N GLU A 216 12.59 14.45 10.12
CA GLU A 216 12.30 15.88 10.21
C GLU A 216 11.36 16.34 9.08
N ASP A 217 11.48 15.73 7.91
CA ASP A 217 10.84 16.20 6.68
C ASP A 217 9.62 15.36 6.29
N GLN A 218 9.61 14.08 6.68
CA GLN A 218 8.59 13.09 6.35
C GLN A 218 8.10 13.20 4.90
N ALA A 219 9.05 13.37 3.98
CA ALA A 219 8.76 13.72 2.60
C ALA A 219 8.12 12.57 1.83
N TYR A 220 7.17 12.91 0.96
CA TYR A 220 6.55 11.98 0.03
C TYR A 220 6.16 12.70 -1.26
N SER A 221 5.91 11.93 -2.33
CA SER A 221 5.29 12.45 -3.54
C SER A 221 3.99 11.72 -3.84
N VAL A 222 3.04 12.42 -4.46
CA VAL A 222 1.91 11.78 -5.14
C VAL A 222 2.31 11.45 -6.57
N MET A 223 2.06 10.22 -6.98
CA MET A 223 2.25 9.73 -8.33
C MET A 223 0.91 9.64 -9.03
N HIS A 224 0.80 10.32 -10.16
CA HIS A 224 -0.39 10.41 -10.98
C HIS A 224 -0.42 9.28 -12.01
N LEU A 225 -1.62 8.98 -12.51
CA LEU A 225 -1.78 7.95 -13.54
C LEU A 225 -1.08 8.32 -14.84
N ASP A 226 -0.95 9.61 -15.20
CA ASP A 226 -0.18 10.04 -16.37
C ASP A 226 1.35 9.90 -16.21
N GLY A 227 1.80 9.32 -15.09
CA GLY A 227 3.20 9.15 -14.74
C GLY A 227 3.89 10.41 -14.23
N LYS A 228 3.17 11.52 -14.08
CA LYS A 228 3.72 12.68 -13.38
C LYS A 228 3.90 12.38 -11.90
N ILE A 229 4.96 12.94 -11.35
CA ILE A 229 5.23 12.91 -9.91
C ILE A 229 5.04 14.35 -9.43
N SER A 230 4.10 14.52 -8.51
CA SER A 230 3.87 15.82 -7.88
C SER A 230 5.11 16.30 -7.12
N GLU A 231 5.15 17.60 -6.90
CA GLU A 231 6.13 18.21 -6.02
C GLU A 231 6.14 17.53 -4.65
N LYS A 232 7.32 17.58 -4.01
CA LYS A 232 7.53 17.08 -2.65
C LYS A 232 6.45 17.61 -1.71
N LYS A 233 5.76 16.71 -1.04
CA LYS A 233 4.85 16.97 0.09
C LYS A 233 5.49 16.47 1.38
N THR A 234 4.98 16.93 2.52
CA THR A 234 5.48 16.58 3.85
C THR A 234 4.31 16.25 4.79
N ASN A 235 4.61 15.66 5.95
CA ASN A 235 3.64 15.40 7.02
C ASN A 235 2.49 14.45 6.67
N PHE A 236 2.78 13.38 5.91
CA PHE A 236 1.79 12.38 5.49
C PHE A 236 1.04 11.77 6.69
N HIS A 237 -0.25 12.09 6.84
CA HIS A 237 -1.11 11.65 7.96
C HIS A 237 -0.52 11.89 9.36
N SER A 238 0.41 12.85 9.49
CA SER A 238 1.18 13.14 10.72
C SER A 238 0.31 13.20 11.97
N ARG A 239 -0.80 13.94 11.96
CA ARG A 239 -1.72 14.03 13.11
C ARG A 239 -2.21 12.67 13.59
N ASN A 240 -2.68 11.82 12.68
CA ASN A 240 -3.22 10.51 13.04
C ASN A 240 -2.10 9.59 13.52
N CYS A 241 -0.93 9.69 12.91
CA CYS A 241 0.25 8.95 13.35
C CYS A 241 0.76 9.43 14.70
N GLU A 242 0.67 10.71 15.07
CA GLU A 242 1.00 11.17 16.42
C GLU A 242 0.03 10.64 17.48
N ILE A 243 -1.28 10.63 17.19
CA ILE A 243 -2.29 10.05 18.10
C ILE A 243 -2.03 8.55 18.35
N LEU A 244 -1.66 7.83 17.29
CA LEU A 244 -1.41 6.40 17.34
C LEU A 244 -0.04 6.04 17.95
N ARG A 245 0.96 6.93 17.82
CA ARG A 245 2.37 6.67 18.15
C ARG A 245 2.59 6.03 19.52
N PRO A 246 1.96 6.48 20.63
CA PRO A 246 2.17 5.90 21.96
C PRO A 246 1.79 4.42 22.07
N TYR A 247 0.94 3.93 21.16
CA TYR A 247 0.38 2.58 21.19
C TYR A 247 1.11 1.61 20.28
N TYR A 248 1.84 2.12 19.30
CA TYR A 248 2.84 1.34 18.57
C TYR A 248 4.10 1.36 19.41
N LYS A 249 4.18 0.43 20.37
CA LYS A 249 5.38 0.24 21.17
C LYS A 249 6.54 -0.13 20.24
N TYR A 250 7.28 0.88 19.79
CA TYR A 250 8.68 0.72 19.45
C TYR A 250 9.41 0.51 20.78
N HIS A 251 9.50 -0.74 21.23
CA HIS A 251 10.48 -1.05 22.25
C HIS A 251 11.85 -0.84 21.64
N ARG A 252 12.52 0.23 22.09
CA ARG A 252 13.82 0.69 21.58
C ARG A 252 14.90 -0.40 21.58
N ASP A 253 14.71 -1.39 22.44
CA ASP A 253 15.68 -2.43 22.76
C ASP A 253 15.21 -3.85 22.39
N THR A 254 13.98 -4.01 21.90
CA THR A 254 13.44 -5.30 21.46
C THR A 254 12.68 -5.12 20.17
N TRP A 255 13.41 -5.01 19.06
CA TRP A 255 12.84 -5.33 17.77
C TRP A 255 12.59 -6.84 17.73
N THR A 256 11.51 -7.31 18.35
CA THR A 256 10.85 -8.50 17.83
C THR A 256 10.17 -8.04 16.56
N PRO A 257 10.62 -8.46 15.37
CA PRO A 257 9.90 -8.15 14.14
C PRO A 257 8.47 -8.59 14.38
N PHE A 258 7.54 -7.63 14.38
CA PHE A 258 6.14 -7.91 14.17
C PHE A 258 5.64 -9.13 14.96
N GLU A 259 5.19 -8.98 16.20
CA GLU A 259 4.40 -10.06 16.81
C GLU A 259 3.34 -10.49 15.78
N PRO A 260 3.40 -11.74 15.27
CA PRO A 260 2.61 -12.17 14.13
C PRO A 260 1.10 -12.01 14.37
N GLU A 261 0.67 -11.81 15.61
CA GLU A 261 -0.71 -11.54 15.98
C GLU A 261 -1.32 -10.27 15.35
N PHE A 262 -0.51 -9.31 14.88
CA PHE A 262 -1.04 -8.13 14.16
C PHE A 262 -1.28 -8.40 12.67
N TRP A 263 -0.58 -9.37 12.07
CA TRP A 263 -0.75 -9.79 10.68
C TRP A 263 -1.54 -11.08 10.52
N TYR A 264 -1.78 -11.82 11.61
CA TYR A 264 -2.70 -12.94 11.61
C TYR A 264 -4.15 -12.46 11.51
N PHE A 265 -4.51 -12.17 10.27
CA PHE A 265 -5.81 -12.52 9.69
C PHE A 265 -6.13 -14.04 9.80
N ASN A 266 -5.31 -14.89 10.45
CA ASN A 266 -5.50 -16.34 10.52
C ASN A 266 -6.37 -16.85 11.68
N ASN A 267 -7.33 -16.08 12.18
CA ASN A 267 -8.38 -16.65 13.05
C ASN A 267 -9.78 -16.17 12.69
N TRP A 268 -9.94 -15.50 11.54
CA TRP A 268 -11.23 -15.05 11.00
C TRP A 268 -11.35 -15.45 9.52
N MET A 269 -11.24 -16.76 9.27
CA MET A 269 -11.91 -17.48 8.18
C MET A 269 -12.44 -18.78 8.75
#